data_AF-A0A0D6LSH3-F1
#
_entry.id   AF-A0A0D6LSH3-F1
#
_cell.length_a   1.000
_cell.length_b   1.000
_cell.length_c   1.000
_cell.angle_alpha   90.00
_cell.angle_beta   90.00
_cell.angle_gamma   90.00
#
_symmetry.space_group_name_H-M   'P 1'
#
loop_
_entity.id
_entity.type
_entity.pdbx_description
1 polymer ?
#
loop_
_entity_poly.entity_id
_entity_poly.type
_entity_poly.pdbx_seq_one_letter_code
_entity_poly.pdbx_strand_id
1 'polypeptide(L)'
;MARFRHSLISWAQSRETHQPDLYQKAKETYESLVGNWERKRPEWLLFALYQLCENLLDRPTSPMLDVFLANKAYEEEKQIRAIETTQEQCNPIRSLTQQEIIFAINYTVAYLEHLHVTEKLFEVNAGKSISALVKEYRCGNLDDKYFQMNEFSFADFKAGDRDRDLAQKIDRQLREDIIARRNERMASRLDNILSSNPQLTVFSAIGTGSAR
;
A
#
# COMPACT_ATOMS: atom_id res chain seq x y z
N MET A 1 0.28 -8.99 -15.79
CA MET A 1 1.59 -8.81 -15.12
C MET A 1 2.82 -8.88 -16.04
N ALA A 2 2.88 -9.79 -17.03
CA ALA A 2 4.05 -9.86 -17.93
C ALA A 2 4.34 -8.55 -18.70
N ARG A 3 3.30 -7.90 -19.24
CA ARG A 3 3.41 -6.58 -19.88
C ARG A 3 3.94 -5.49 -18.94
N PHE A 4 3.47 -5.49 -17.69
CA PHE A 4 3.94 -4.57 -16.67
C PHE A 4 5.44 -4.75 -16.41
N ARG A 5 5.90 -6.00 -16.23
CA ARG A 5 7.33 -6.33 -16.07
C ARG A 5 8.16 -5.77 -17.21
N HIS A 6 7.73 -6.02 -18.45
CA HIS A 6 8.44 -5.55 -19.63
C HIS A 6 8.50 -4.02 -19.68
N SER A 7 7.39 -3.35 -19.39
CA SER A 7 7.27 -1.89 -19.39
C SER A 7 8.18 -1.25 -18.33
N LEU A 8 8.19 -1.81 -17.10
CA LEU A 8 9.02 -1.32 -16.00
C LEU A 8 10.51 -1.47 -16.29
N ILE A 9 10.92 -2.62 -16.85
CA ILE A 9 12.31 -2.87 -17.22
C ILE A 9 12.75 -1.97 -18.38
N SER A 10 11.92 -1.83 -19.42
CA SER A 10 12.21 -0.93 -20.55
C SER A 10 12.34 0.52 -20.09
N TRP A 11 11.44 0.98 -19.21
CA TRP A 11 11.53 2.29 -18.59
C TRP A 11 12.84 2.47 -17.83
N ALA A 12 13.25 1.50 -17.02
CA ALA A 12 14.49 1.57 -16.25
C ALA A 12 15.73 1.63 -17.14
N GLN A 13 15.78 0.78 -18.19
CA GLN A 13 16.88 0.76 -19.16
C GLN A 13 17.02 2.06 -19.93
N SER A 14 15.90 2.72 -20.27
CA SER A 14 15.92 4.02 -20.97
C SER A 14 16.55 5.15 -20.13
N ARG A 15 16.66 4.98 -18.81
CA ARG A 15 17.17 5.98 -17.86
C ARG A 15 18.46 5.56 -17.14
N GLU A 16 18.93 4.35 -17.37
CA GLU A 16 20.09 3.74 -16.71
C GLU A 16 21.40 4.52 -16.97
N THR A 17 21.50 5.19 -18.12
CA THR A 17 22.62 6.10 -18.45
C THR A 17 22.78 7.27 -17.46
N HIS A 18 21.73 7.62 -16.73
CA HIS A 18 21.72 8.75 -15.79
C HIS A 18 21.64 8.33 -14.31
N GLN A 19 21.32 7.07 -14.02
CA GLN A 19 21.23 6.53 -12.65
C GLN A 19 21.66 5.05 -12.64
N PRO A 20 22.91 4.74 -12.19
CA PRO A 20 23.31 3.36 -12.00
C PRO A 20 22.37 2.66 -11.00
N ASP A 21 22.18 1.35 -11.16
CA ASP A 21 21.33 0.46 -10.34
C ASP A 21 19.81 0.55 -10.54
N LEU A 22 19.30 1.44 -11.42
CA LEU A 22 17.86 1.53 -11.73
C LEU A 22 17.28 0.20 -12.24
N TYR A 23 18.01 -0.50 -13.09
CA TYR A 23 17.59 -1.80 -13.63
C TYR A 23 17.39 -2.84 -12.51
N GLN A 24 18.36 -2.92 -11.59
CA GLN A 24 18.30 -3.85 -10.46
C GLN A 24 17.15 -3.48 -9.51
N LYS A 25 17.00 -2.18 -9.19
CA LYS A 25 15.88 -1.66 -8.39
C LYS A 25 14.52 -2.00 -9.02
N ALA A 26 14.39 -1.86 -10.34
CA ALA A 26 13.17 -2.18 -11.07
C ALA A 26 12.82 -3.68 -11.00
N LYS A 27 13.83 -4.55 -11.12
CA LYS A 27 13.67 -5.99 -10.96
C LYS A 27 13.22 -6.36 -9.54
N GLU A 28 13.89 -5.83 -8.52
CA GLU A 28 13.53 -6.07 -7.11
C GLU A 28 12.13 -5.55 -6.78
N THR A 29 11.77 -4.38 -7.29
CA THR A 29 10.43 -3.80 -7.14
C THR A 29 9.38 -4.72 -7.72
N TYR A 30 9.58 -5.22 -8.95
CA TYR A 30 8.67 -6.18 -9.59
C TYR A 30 8.49 -7.45 -8.74
N GLU A 31 9.60 -8.08 -8.34
CA GLU A 31 9.55 -9.33 -7.57
C GLU A 31 8.88 -9.13 -6.20
N SER A 32 9.14 -8.00 -5.53
CA SER A 32 8.52 -7.68 -4.24
C SER A 32 7.01 -7.45 -4.31
N LEU A 33 6.54 -6.79 -5.37
CA LEU A 33 5.14 -6.35 -5.49
C LEU A 33 4.24 -7.41 -6.10
N VAL A 34 4.66 -7.91 -7.26
CA VAL A 34 3.83 -8.77 -8.12
C VAL A 34 4.56 -10.06 -8.52
N GLY A 35 5.72 -10.32 -7.93
CA GLY A 35 6.38 -11.62 -8.03
C GLY A 35 5.42 -12.74 -7.61
N ASN A 36 5.42 -13.83 -8.37
CA ASN A 36 4.57 -15.00 -8.15
C ASN A 36 3.07 -14.68 -7.98
N TRP A 37 2.56 -13.64 -8.64
CA TRP A 37 1.16 -13.21 -8.55
C TRP A 37 0.14 -14.33 -8.81
N GLU A 38 0.48 -15.30 -9.66
CA GLU A 38 -0.31 -16.51 -9.98
C GLU A 38 -0.67 -17.34 -8.73
N ARG A 39 0.13 -17.24 -7.66
CA ARG A 39 -0.07 -17.97 -6.40
C ARG A 39 -0.89 -17.16 -5.38
N LYS A 40 -1.20 -15.90 -5.66
CA LYS A 40 -1.92 -15.02 -4.74
C LYS A 40 -3.42 -15.26 -4.85
N ARG A 41 -4.12 -15.22 -3.72
CA ARG A 41 -5.60 -15.19 -3.71
C ARG A 41 -6.09 -13.85 -4.28
N PRO A 42 -7.34 -13.76 -4.78
CA PRO A 42 -7.87 -12.54 -5.38
C PRO A 42 -7.71 -11.29 -4.51
N GLU A 43 -7.89 -11.39 -3.20
CA GLU A 43 -7.77 -10.27 -2.25
C GLU A 43 -6.35 -9.70 -2.24
N TRP A 44 -5.35 -10.58 -2.19
CA TRP A 44 -3.93 -10.20 -2.22
C TRP A 44 -3.49 -9.69 -3.59
N LEU A 45 -4.11 -10.19 -4.66
CA LEU A 45 -3.89 -9.67 -6.00
C LEU A 45 -4.45 -8.25 -6.12
N LEU A 46 -5.64 -7.99 -5.57
CA LEU A 46 -6.25 -6.66 -5.52
C LEU A 46 -5.34 -5.66 -4.80
N PHE A 47 -4.81 -6.00 -3.62
CA PHE A 47 -3.87 -5.15 -2.92
C PHE A 47 -2.58 -4.89 -3.70
N ALA A 48 -2.04 -5.92 -4.36
CA ALA A 48 -0.86 -5.75 -5.20
C ALA A 48 -1.15 -4.79 -6.37
N LEU A 49 -2.33 -4.85 -6.98
CA LEU A 49 -2.76 -3.92 -8.04
C LEU A 49 -2.91 -2.49 -7.51
N TYR A 50 -3.48 -2.32 -6.31
CA TYR A 50 -3.62 -1.01 -5.67
C TYR A 50 -2.25 -0.37 -5.42
N GLN A 51 -1.28 -1.16 -4.95
CA GLN A 51 0.10 -0.73 -4.78
C GLN A 51 0.80 -0.32 -6.09
N LEU A 52 0.33 -0.82 -7.24
CA LEU A 52 0.85 -0.41 -8.55
C LEU A 52 0.33 0.97 -9.00
N CYS A 53 -0.76 1.47 -8.44
CA CYS A 53 -1.24 2.82 -8.75
C CYS A 53 -0.57 3.89 -7.89
N GLU A 54 0.15 3.51 -6.83
CA GLU A 54 0.96 4.42 -6.02
C GLU A 54 2.25 4.82 -6.76
N ASN A 55 2.98 5.80 -6.23
CA ASN A 55 4.28 6.23 -6.76
C ASN A 55 5.33 5.09 -6.64
N LEU A 56 5.35 4.21 -7.64
CA LEU A 56 6.17 2.99 -7.68
C LEU A 56 7.67 3.22 -7.48
N LEU A 57 8.15 4.38 -7.95
CA LEU A 57 9.58 4.68 -8.09
C LEU A 57 10.17 5.42 -6.88
N ASP A 58 9.32 6.08 -6.09
CA ASP A 58 9.68 6.81 -4.86
C ASP A 58 9.46 5.94 -3.61
N ARG A 59 9.79 4.65 -3.71
CA ARG A 59 9.76 3.75 -2.55
C ARG A 59 11.06 3.88 -1.76
N PRO A 60 10.99 4.01 -0.42
CA PRO A 60 12.16 4.04 0.43
C PRO A 60 12.89 2.69 0.35
N THR A 61 14.23 2.74 0.35
CA THR A 61 15.08 1.54 0.44
C THR A 61 15.23 1.04 1.87
N SER A 62 14.88 1.89 2.86
CA SER A 62 14.85 1.52 4.27
C SER A 62 13.66 0.59 4.57
N PRO A 63 13.82 -0.40 5.47
CA PRO A 63 12.71 -1.24 5.88
C PRO A 63 11.61 -0.38 6.52
N MET A 64 10.37 -0.83 6.38
CA MET A 64 9.25 -0.24 7.12
C MET A 64 9.50 -0.36 8.63
N LEU A 65 8.95 0.58 9.40
CA LEU A 65 9.21 0.70 10.84
C LEU A 65 8.85 -0.58 11.60
N ASP A 66 7.76 -1.25 11.21
CA ASP A 66 7.34 -2.54 11.77
C ASP A 66 8.39 -3.64 11.57
N VAL A 67 8.95 -3.77 10.37
CA VAL A 67 10.02 -4.72 10.05
C VAL A 67 11.29 -4.39 10.83
N PHE A 68 11.66 -3.11 10.90
CA PHE A 68 12.81 -2.66 11.69
C PHE A 68 12.64 -3.01 13.16
N LEU A 69 11.49 -2.70 13.76
CA LEU A 69 11.20 -2.99 15.17
C LEU A 69 11.17 -4.50 15.44
N ALA A 70 10.62 -5.30 14.53
CA ALA A 70 10.61 -6.76 14.66
C ALA A 70 12.04 -7.33 14.64
N ASN A 71 12.88 -6.88 13.72
CA ASN A 71 14.29 -7.29 13.67
C ASN A 71 15.04 -6.86 14.93
N LYS A 72 14.83 -5.62 15.39
CA LYS A 72 15.46 -5.11 16.62
C LYS A 72 15.04 -5.91 17.86
N ALA A 73 13.75 -6.25 17.96
CA ALA A 73 13.24 -7.10 19.01
C ALA A 73 13.88 -8.51 18.98
N TYR A 74 14.08 -9.07 17.78
CA TYR A 74 14.76 -10.35 17.61
C TYR A 74 16.24 -10.30 18.05
N GLU A 75 16.99 -9.27 17.61
CA GLU A 75 18.39 -9.07 18.01
C GLU A 75 18.57 -8.91 19.52
N GLU A 76 17.61 -8.29 20.20
CA GLU A 76 17.61 -8.10 21.65
C GLU A 76 16.93 -9.24 22.43
N GLU A 77 16.68 -10.38 21.77
CA GLU A 77 16.04 -11.56 22.36
C GLU A 77 14.69 -11.27 23.04
N LYS A 78 13.96 -10.27 22.53
CA LYS A 78 12.62 -9.92 23.02
C LYS A 78 11.58 -10.89 22.47
N GLN A 79 10.54 -11.11 23.27
CA GLN A 79 9.38 -11.86 22.79
C GLN A 79 8.55 -11.01 21.82
N ILE A 80 8.41 -11.48 20.58
CA ILE A 80 7.53 -10.87 19.58
C ILE A 80 6.15 -11.53 19.67
N ARG A 81 5.09 -10.72 19.75
CA ARG A 81 3.70 -11.19 19.76
C ARG A 81 2.90 -10.45 18.70
N ALA A 82 2.12 -11.19 17.93
CA ALA A 82 1.16 -10.61 17.01
C ALA A 82 -0.07 -10.10 17.78
N ILE A 83 -0.51 -8.87 17.46
CA ILE A 83 -1.78 -8.32 17.97
C ILE A 83 -2.96 -8.93 17.22
N GLU A 84 -2.78 -9.19 15.93
CA GLU A 84 -3.76 -9.80 15.05
C GLU A 84 -3.64 -11.32 15.03
N THR A 85 -4.76 -11.99 14.82
CA THR A 85 -4.81 -13.45 14.64
C THR A 85 -4.50 -13.83 13.19
N THR A 86 -4.05 -15.06 12.96
CA THR A 86 -3.81 -15.58 11.61
C THR A 86 -5.06 -15.56 10.73
N GLN A 87 -6.24 -15.78 11.33
CA GLN A 87 -7.50 -15.77 10.60
C GLN A 87 -7.88 -14.37 10.10
N GLU A 88 -7.58 -13.33 10.87
CA GLU A 88 -7.80 -11.93 10.45
C GLU A 88 -6.86 -11.56 9.29
N GLN A 89 -5.60 -12.01 9.34
CA GLN A 89 -4.67 -11.83 8.24
C GLN A 89 -5.09 -12.60 6.98
N CYS A 90 -5.68 -13.79 7.13
CA CYS A 90 -6.12 -14.60 6.00
C CYS A 90 -7.36 -14.05 5.28
N ASN A 91 -8.20 -13.25 5.94
CA ASN A 91 -9.40 -12.65 5.36
C ASN A 91 -9.53 -11.16 5.74
N PRO A 92 -8.68 -10.30 5.15
CA PRO A 92 -8.62 -8.89 5.52
C PRO A 92 -9.82 -8.07 5.02
N ILE A 93 -10.63 -8.59 4.09
CA ILE A 93 -11.71 -7.86 3.40
C ILE A 93 -13.07 -8.54 3.54
N ARG A 94 -13.45 -8.79 4.79
CA ARG A 94 -14.64 -9.57 5.16
C ARG A 94 -15.95 -9.03 4.58
N SER A 95 -16.04 -7.73 4.29
CA SER A 95 -17.28 -7.10 3.84
C SER A 95 -17.53 -7.18 2.33
N LEU A 96 -16.55 -7.63 1.55
CA LEU A 96 -16.65 -7.72 0.10
C LEU A 96 -16.98 -9.16 -0.35
N THR A 97 -17.87 -9.27 -1.33
CA THR A 97 -18.15 -10.54 -1.99
C THR A 97 -17.05 -10.90 -2.99
N GLN A 98 -16.93 -12.19 -3.35
CA GLN A 98 -15.99 -12.63 -4.37
C GLN A 98 -16.23 -11.92 -5.72
N GLN A 99 -17.49 -11.63 -6.07
CA GLN A 99 -17.84 -10.93 -7.30
C GLN A 99 -17.40 -9.47 -7.27
N GLU A 100 -17.57 -8.77 -6.14
CA GLU A 100 -17.05 -7.41 -5.95
C GLU A 100 -15.52 -7.38 -6.03
N ILE A 101 -14.83 -8.39 -5.49
CA ILE A 101 -13.36 -8.50 -5.60
C ILE A 101 -12.92 -8.68 -7.06
N ILE A 102 -13.57 -9.58 -7.80
CA ILE A 102 -13.27 -9.80 -9.23
C ILE A 102 -13.54 -8.52 -10.04
N PHE A 103 -14.65 -7.83 -9.76
CA PHE A 103 -14.95 -6.54 -10.37
C PHE A 103 -13.84 -5.53 -10.08
N ALA A 104 -13.42 -5.38 -8.82
CA ALA A 104 -12.39 -4.44 -8.42
C ALA A 104 -11.04 -4.74 -9.08
N ILE A 105 -10.66 -6.01 -9.20
CA ILE A 105 -9.47 -6.44 -9.93
C ILE A 105 -9.56 -5.99 -11.39
N ASN A 106 -10.65 -6.32 -12.07
CA ASN A 106 -10.82 -5.97 -13.48
C ASN A 106 -10.81 -4.45 -13.70
N TYR A 107 -11.51 -3.71 -12.84
CA TYR A 107 -11.58 -2.26 -12.88
C TYR A 107 -10.19 -1.63 -12.68
N THR A 108 -9.43 -2.12 -11.70
CA THR A 108 -8.08 -1.62 -11.39
C THR A 108 -7.07 -1.97 -12.49
N VAL A 109 -7.17 -3.18 -13.07
CA VAL A 109 -6.34 -3.56 -14.22
C VAL A 109 -6.62 -2.64 -15.41
N ALA A 110 -7.89 -2.40 -15.73
CA ALA A 110 -8.26 -1.51 -16.83
C ALA A 110 -7.76 -0.06 -16.59
N TYR A 111 -7.80 0.40 -15.34
CA TYR A 111 -7.21 1.68 -14.95
C TYR A 111 -5.69 1.71 -15.14
N LEU A 112 -4.96 0.69 -14.69
CA LEU A 112 -3.51 0.57 -14.89
C LEU A 112 -3.13 0.50 -16.37
N GLU A 113 -3.94 -0.17 -17.19
CA GLU A 113 -3.76 -0.20 -18.65
C GLU A 113 -3.99 1.17 -19.28
N HIS A 114 -4.99 1.92 -18.81
CA HIS A 114 -5.18 3.31 -19.22
C HIS A 114 -3.97 4.18 -18.87
N LEU A 115 -3.43 4.08 -17.66
CA LEU A 115 -2.20 4.78 -17.25
C LEU A 115 -0.99 4.36 -18.10
N HIS A 116 -0.91 3.08 -18.49
CA HIS A 116 0.15 2.60 -19.37
C HIS A 116 0.06 3.24 -20.76
N VAL A 117 -1.12 3.21 -21.38
CA VAL A 117 -1.35 3.76 -22.73
C VAL A 117 -1.19 5.28 -22.77
N THR A 118 -1.51 5.97 -21.68
CA THR A 118 -1.36 7.42 -21.55
C THR A 118 0.03 7.85 -21.05
N GLU A 119 0.98 6.90 -20.92
CA GLU A 119 2.35 7.13 -20.43
C GLU A 119 2.45 7.70 -19.01
N LYS A 120 1.36 7.66 -18.23
CA LYS A 120 1.28 8.14 -16.84
C LYS A 120 1.70 7.10 -15.79
N LEU A 121 1.83 5.83 -16.18
CA LEU A 121 2.07 4.71 -15.23
C LEU A 121 3.36 4.86 -14.39
N PHE A 122 4.41 5.46 -14.94
CA PHE A 122 5.69 5.69 -14.26
C PHE A 122 5.98 7.17 -14.02
N GLU A 123 4.95 8.02 -14.09
CA GLU A 123 5.06 9.43 -13.80
C GLU A 123 5.25 9.62 -12.29
N VAL A 124 6.39 10.22 -11.89
CA VAL A 124 6.65 10.53 -10.48
C VAL A 124 5.97 11.85 -10.16
N ASN A 125 4.87 11.79 -9.41
CA ASN A 125 4.29 13.01 -8.88
C ASN A 125 5.14 13.51 -7.71
N ALA A 126 6.07 14.42 -7.98
CA ALA A 126 6.99 14.96 -6.97
C ALA A 126 6.26 15.61 -5.78
N GLY A 127 5.09 16.21 -5.99
CA GLY A 127 4.25 16.77 -4.93
C GLY A 127 3.52 15.72 -4.07
N LYS A 128 3.39 14.49 -4.59
CA LYS A 128 2.80 13.33 -3.93
C LYS A 128 3.83 12.23 -3.60
N SER A 129 5.07 12.62 -3.34
CA SER A 129 6.17 11.69 -3.07
C SER A 129 6.38 11.51 -1.55
N ILE A 130 6.83 10.33 -1.11
CA ILE A 130 7.22 10.09 0.29
C ILE A 130 8.41 11.00 0.63
N SER A 131 9.32 11.21 -0.32
CA SER A 131 10.43 12.15 -0.15
C SER A 131 9.96 13.59 0.07
N ALA A 132 8.92 14.06 -0.64
CA ALA A 132 8.30 15.34 -0.36
C ALA A 132 7.61 15.37 1.01
N LEU A 133 6.85 14.33 1.38
CA LEU A 133 6.23 14.23 2.71
C LEU A 133 7.29 14.33 3.83
N VAL A 134 8.40 13.60 3.72
CA VAL A 134 9.49 13.62 4.71
C VAL A 134 10.16 15.00 4.78
N LYS A 135 10.35 15.65 3.62
CA LYS A 135 10.92 17.00 3.56
C LYS A 135 10.01 18.01 4.28
N GLU A 136 8.73 18.03 3.96
CA GLU A 136 7.78 18.98 4.54
C GLU A 136 7.53 18.69 6.03
N TYR A 137 7.55 17.41 6.44
CA TYR A 137 7.58 17.03 7.85
C TYR A 137 8.75 17.66 8.59
N ARG A 138 9.97 17.50 8.08
CA ARG A 138 11.20 18.06 8.68
C ARG A 138 11.19 19.58 8.73
N CYS A 139 10.54 20.22 7.76
CA CYS A 139 10.41 21.67 7.69
C CYS A 139 9.24 22.23 8.52
N GLY A 140 8.43 21.37 9.16
CA GLY A 140 7.28 21.81 9.95
C GLY A 140 6.10 22.33 9.12
N ASN A 141 6.02 21.97 7.84
CA ASN A 141 5.01 22.45 6.88
C ASN A 141 4.10 21.31 6.40
N LEU A 142 3.60 20.50 7.34
CA LEU A 142 2.69 19.40 7.03
C LEU A 142 1.29 19.92 6.72
N ASP A 143 0.71 19.40 5.65
CA ASP A 143 -0.61 19.73 5.14
C ASP A 143 -1.33 18.42 4.77
N ASP A 144 -2.65 18.37 4.96
CA ASP A 144 -3.54 17.23 4.65
C ASP A 144 -3.33 16.70 3.22
N LYS A 145 -2.96 17.57 2.27
CA LYS A 145 -2.68 17.19 0.86
C LYS A 145 -1.57 16.15 0.72
N TYR A 146 -0.63 16.09 1.66
CA TYR A 146 0.46 15.09 1.63
C TYR A 146 0.04 13.73 2.19
N PHE A 147 -1.15 13.63 2.79
CA PHE A 147 -1.69 12.37 3.29
C PHE A 147 -2.76 11.77 2.34
N GLN A 148 -3.21 12.55 1.35
CA GLN A 148 -4.09 12.08 0.24
C GLN A 148 -3.34 11.29 -0.85
N MET A 149 -2.22 10.66 -0.49
CA MET A 149 -1.40 9.86 -1.41
C MET A 149 -2.18 8.69 -2.04
N ASN A 150 -3.24 8.25 -1.37
CA ASN A 150 -3.93 7.00 -1.66
C ASN A 150 -5.36 7.21 -2.18
N GLU A 151 -5.78 8.44 -2.52
CA GLU A 151 -7.02 8.61 -3.28
C GLU A 151 -6.77 8.32 -4.75
N PHE A 152 -7.21 7.13 -5.17
CA PHE A 152 -7.25 6.76 -6.58
C PHE A 152 -8.20 7.71 -7.30
N SER A 153 -7.65 8.72 -7.97
CA SER A 153 -8.46 9.56 -8.84
C SER A 153 -8.71 8.83 -10.15
N PHE A 154 -9.78 8.04 -10.19
CA PHE A 154 -10.31 7.47 -11.43
C PHE A 154 -10.94 8.54 -12.35
N ALA A 155 -10.78 9.83 -12.06
CA ALA A 155 -11.45 10.93 -12.76
C ALA A 155 -11.11 10.98 -14.25
N ASP A 156 -9.86 10.67 -14.62
CA ASP A 156 -9.40 10.64 -16.01
C ASP A 156 -9.77 9.33 -16.73
N PHE A 157 -10.20 8.30 -15.98
CA PHE A 157 -10.53 6.99 -16.51
C PHE A 157 -12.00 6.94 -16.95
N LYS A 158 -12.23 6.76 -18.25
CA LYS A 158 -13.58 6.65 -18.83
C LYS A 158 -14.22 5.30 -18.48
N ALA A 159 -14.81 5.23 -17.29
CA ALA A 159 -15.72 4.15 -16.88
C ALA A 159 -17.18 4.61 -17.00
N GLY A 160 -18.11 3.66 -17.19
CA GLY A 160 -19.53 3.96 -17.09
C GLY A 160 -19.89 4.40 -15.66
N ASP A 161 -20.87 5.29 -15.51
CA ASP A 161 -21.23 5.86 -14.19
C ASP A 161 -21.52 4.77 -13.14
N ARG A 162 -22.20 3.70 -13.55
CA ARG A 162 -22.50 2.54 -12.66
C ARG A 162 -21.23 1.83 -12.17
N ASP A 163 -20.24 1.65 -13.03
CA ASP A 163 -18.99 0.99 -12.66
C ASP A 163 -18.16 1.88 -11.73
N ARG A 164 -18.17 3.20 -11.99
CA ARG A 164 -17.51 4.16 -11.10
C ARG A 164 -18.15 4.17 -9.71
N ASP A 165 -19.48 4.19 -9.63
CA ASP A 165 -20.21 4.19 -8.35
C ASP A 165 -19.95 2.89 -7.58
N LEU A 166 -19.90 1.75 -8.27
CA LEU A 166 -19.55 0.46 -7.67
C LEU A 166 -18.09 0.43 -7.19
N ALA A 167 -17.15 0.94 -7.98
CA ALA A 167 -15.74 1.02 -7.61
C ALA A 167 -15.55 1.89 -6.36
N GLN A 168 -16.21 3.06 -6.29
CA GLN A 168 -16.18 3.93 -5.11
C GLN A 168 -16.80 3.26 -3.87
N LYS A 169 -17.91 2.54 -4.03
CA LYS A 169 -18.51 1.76 -2.96
C LYS A 169 -17.52 0.71 -2.42
N ILE A 170 -16.86 -0.02 -3.32
CA ILE A 170 -15.87 -1.05 -2.96
C ILE A 170 -14.67 -0.42 -2.27
N ASP A 171 -14.12 0.70 -2.77
CA ASP A 171 -12.98 1.38 -2.13
C ASP A 171 -13.32 1.80 -0.69
N ARG A 172 -14.52 2.34 -0.47
CA ARG A 172 -15.00 2.68 0.88
C ARG A 172 -15.10 1.45 1.78
N GLN A 173 -15.67 0.34 1.29
CA GLN A 173 -15.76 -0.90 2.05
C GLN A 173 -14.38 -1.48 2.38
N LEU A 174 -13.44 -1.37 1.43
CA LEU A 174 -12.06 -1.80 1.58
C LEU A 174 -11.37 -1.01 2.69
N ARG A 175 -11.43 0.32 2.64
CA ARG A 175 -10.88 1.21 3.68
C ARG A 175 -11.47 0.91 5.05
N GLU A 176 -12.77 0.71 5.09
CA GLU A 176 -13.47 0.38 6.32
C GLU A 176 -12.97 -0.95 6.93
N ASP A 177 -12.77 -1.99 6.11
CA ASP A 177 -12.25 -3.28 6.55
C ASP A 177 -10.79 -3.22 7.03
N ILE A 178 -9.91 -2.63 6.19
CA ILE A 178 -8.45 -2.69 6.40
C ILE A 178 -7.93 -1.59 7.34
N ILE A 179 -8.67 -0.49 7.48
CA ILE A 179 -8.28 0.63 8.34
C ILE A 179 -9.18 0.67 9.57
N ALA A 180 -10.45 1.06 9.42
CA ALA A 180 -11.30 1.41 10.56
C ALA A 180 -11.56 0.22 11.48
N ARG A 181 -12.18 -0.84 10.96
CA ARG A 181 -12.48 -2.05 11.74
C ARG A 181 -11.23 -2.74 12.26
N ARG A 182 -10.15 -2.74 11.48
CA ARG A 182 -8.87 -3.31 11.90
C ARG A 182 -8.27 -2.54 13.07
N ASN A 183 -8.21 -1.21 12.96
CA ASN A 183 -7.66 -0.33 14.00
C ASN A 183 -8.47 -0.42 15.30
N GLU A 184 -9.80 -0.47 15.21
CA GLU A 184 -10.66 -0.66 16.39
C GLU A 184 -10.31 -1.96 17.13
N ARG A 185 -10.26 -3.10 16.41
CA ARG A 185 -9.90 -4.39 17.02
C ARG A 185 -8.50 -4.39 17.63
N MET A 186 -7.52 -3.81 16.95
CA MET A 186 -6.15 -3.69 17.46
C MET A 186 -6.10 -2.80 18.72
N ALA A 187 -6.81 -1.68 18.71
CA ALA A 187 -6.86 -0.75 19.84
C ALA A 187 -7.47 -1.42 21.07
N SER A 188 -8.61 -2.11 20.94
CA SER A 188 -9.22 -2.83 22.07
C SER A 188 -8.30 -3.93 22.63
N ARG A 189 -7.53 -4.62 21.78
CA ARG A 189 -6.55 -5.62 22.25
C ARG A 189 -5.36 -5.00 22.96
N LEU A 190 -4.84 -3.90 22.44
CA LEU A 190 -3.77 -3.14 23.08
C LEU A 190 -4.22 -2.62 24.44
N ASP A 191 -5.42 -2.06 24.53
CA ASP A 191 -6.02 -1.59 25.78
C ASP A 191 -6.09 -2.70 26.85
N ASN A 192 -6.56 -3.90 26.46
CA ASN A 192 -6.58 -5.06 27.34
C ASN A 192 -5.18 -5.48 27.81
N ILE A 193 -4.19 -5.47 26.91
CA ILE A 193 -2.80 -5.83 27.24
C ILE A 193 -2.21 -4.84 28.25
N LEU A 194 -2.38 -3.54 27.99
CA LEU A 194 -1.84 -2.48 28.84
C LEU A 194 -2.53 -2.46 30.21
N SER A 195 -3.86 -2.56 30.23
CA SER A 195 -4.66 -2.57 31.46
C SER A 195 -4.36 -3.77 32.35
N SER A 196 -4.08 -4.94 31.75
CA SER A 196 -3.75 -6.15 32.51
C SER A 196 -2.31 -6.17 33.03
N ASN A 197 -1.46 -5.23 32.60
CA ASN A 197 -0.03 -5.22 32.91
C ASN A 197 0.46 -3.80 33.22
N PRO A 198 0.00 -3.18 34.32
CA PRO A 198 0.30 -1.78 34.63
C PRO A 198 1.79 -1.50 34.87
N GLN A 199 2.58 -2.55 35.18
CA GLN A 199 4.03 -2.47 35.32
C GLN A 199 4.82 -2.46 34.00
N LEU A 200 4.19 -2.69 32.84
CA LEU A 200 4.90 -2.68 31.56
C LEU A 200 5.25 -1.26 31.13
N THR A 201 6.53 -1.04 30.82
CA THR A 201 6.96 0.14 30.07
C THR A 201 6.91 -0.20 28.59
N VAL A 202 6.14 0.58 27.81
CA VAL A 202 5.92 0.32 26.39
C VAL A 202 6.43 1.50 25.57
N PHE A 203 7.24 1.20 24.57
CA PHE A 203 7.53 2.12 23.48
C PHE A 203 6.56 1.80 22.32
N SER A 204 5.80 2.81 21.91
CA SER A 204 4.79 2.68 20.85
C SER A 204 5.08 3.66 19.72
N ALA A 205 4.99 3.17 18.49
CA ALA A 205 4.92 4.01 17.30
C ALA A 205 3.52 3.89 16.71
N ILE A 206 2.80 5.01 16.62
CA ILE A 206 1.43 5.05 16.09
C ILE A 206 1.44 5.96 14.87
N GLY A 207 1.04 5.41 13.72
CA GLY A 207 0.82 6.19 12.52
C GLY A 207 -0.47 7.00 12.66
N THR A 208 -0.41 8.31 12.46
CA THR A 208 -1.59 9.17 12.39
C THR A 208 -1.93 9.39 10.93
N GLY A 209 -3.07 8.84 10.47
CA GLY A 209 -3.66 9.16 9.17
C GLY A 209 -4.92 9.97 9.38
N SER A 210 -5.16 10.99 8.56
CA SER A 210 -6.44 11.69 8.55
C SER A 210 -7.49 10.77 7.92
N ALA A 211 -8.38 10.20 8.72
CA ALA A 211 -9.62 9.60 8.25
C ALA A 211 -10.61 10.75 8.00
N ARG A 212 -10.55 11.35 6.81
CA ARG A 212 -11.66 12.17 6.30
C ARG A 212 -12.27 11.44 5.12
#